data_AF-X1FBV3-F1
#
_entry.id   AF-X1FBV3-F1
#
_cell.length_a   1.000
_cell.length_b   1.000
_cell.length_c   1.000
_cell.angle_alpha   90.00
_cell.angle_beta   90.00
_cell.angle_gamma   90.00
#
_symmetry.space_group_name_H-M   'P 1'
#
loop_
_entity.id
_entity.type
_entity.pdbx_description
1 polymer ?
#
loop_
_entity_poly.entity_id
_entity_poly.type
_entity_poly.pdbx_seq_one_letter_code
_entity_poly.pdbx_strand_id
1 'polypeptide(L)'
;RIPIAFVVGSYAGMSISPSFQANIFEQTRSTLHIALSISSFIMIFGVITTLVYFFFSKEHKGFLGRTANVGIWFIMIAFGASFGYTVMARISLLIGRMNFLLYDWLGVIK
;
A
#
# COMPACT_ATOMS: atom_id res chain seq x y z
N ARG A 1 -9.77 30.87 4.99
CA ARG A 1 -10.62 29.69 4.73
C ARG A 1 -10.74 29.39 3.23
N ILE A 2 -11.19 30.33 2.40
CA ILE A 2 -11.31 30.18 0.93
C ILE A 2 -9.98 29.80 0.21
N PRO A 3 -8.82 30.42 0.49
CA PRO A 3 -7.58 30.06 -0.21
C PRO A 3 -7.11 28.63 0.10
N ILE A 4 -7.31 28.15 1.33
CA ILE A 4 -6.99 26.76 1.70
C ILE A 4 -7.93 25.79 0.99
N ALA A 5 -9.23 26.12 0.91
CA ALA A 5 -10.21 25.30 0.18
C ALA A 5 -9.87 25.20 -1.32
N PHE A 6 -9.41 26.29 -1.94
CA PHE A 6 -8.98 26.30 -3.35
C PHE A 6 -7.73 25.44 -3.59
N VAL A 7 -6.72 25.53 -2.70
CA VAL A 7 -5.50 24.73 -2.80
C VAL A 7 -5.79 23.25 -2.58
N VAL A 8 -6.57 22.90 -1.55
CA VAL A 8 -6.93 21.51 -1.26
C VAL A 8 -7.83 20.94 -2.36
N GLY A 9 -8.81 21.71 -2.85
CA GLY A 9 -9.71 21.30 -3.92
C GLY A 9 -8.99 21.07 -5.26
N SER A 10 -8.08 21.97 -5.63
CA SER A 10 -7.28 21.81 -6.85
C SER A 10 -6.31 20.64 -6.77
N TYR A 11 -5.66 20.43 -5.61
CA TYR A 11 -4.80 19.27 -5.38
C TYR A 11 -5.59 17.95 -5.40
N ALA A 12 -6.73 17.89 -4.72
CA ALA A 12 -7.60 16.72 -4.73
C ALA A 12 -8.05 16.39 -6.16
N GLY A 13 -8.49 17.38 -6.94
CA GLY A 13 -8.87 17.22 -8.33
C GLY A 13 -7.74 16.69 -9.22
N MET A 14 -6.54 17.27 -9.12
CA MET A 14 -5.37 16.81 -9.87
C MET A 14 -4.89 15.41 -9.45
N SER A 15 -5.09 15.02 -8.19
CA SER A 15 -4.64 13.72 -7.68
C SER A 15 -5.50 12.54 -8.12
N ILE A 16 -6.75 12.77 -8.55
CA ILE A 16 -7.70 11.71 -8.90
C ILE A 16 -7.19 10.90 -10.10
N SER A 17 -7.01 11.51 -11.28
CA SER A 17 -6.61 10.75 -12.48
C SER A 17 -5.30 9.96 -12.32
N PRO A 18 -4.22 10.54 -11.75
CA PRO A 18 -2.99 9.80 -11.49
C PRO A 18 -3.20 8.66 -10.49
N SER A 19 -4.01 8.86 -9.43
CA SER A 19 -4.29 7.81 -8.45
C SER A 19 -5.08 6.67 -9.05
N PHE A 20 -6.06 6.95 -9.90
CA PHE A 20 -6.82 5.91 -10.62
C PHE A 20 -5.89 5.13 -11.57
N GLN A 21 -5.04 5.83 -12.32
CA GLN A 21 -4.09 5.20 -13.22
C GLN A 21 -3.08 4.33 -12.47
N ALA A 22 -2.46 4.85 -11.41
CA ALA A 22 -1.44 4.13 -10.66
C ALA A 22 -2.02 2.98 -9.82
N ASN A 23 -3.16 3.19 -9.14
CA ASN A 23 -3.67 2.19 -8.20
C ASN A 23 -4.58 1.14 -8.86
N ILE A 24 -5.30 1.49 -9.92
CA ILE A 24 -6.23 0.55 -10.56
C ILE A 24 -5.63 0.00 -11.86
N PHE A 25 -5.29 0.87 -12.80
CA PHE A 25 -4.87 0.43 -14.14
C PHE A 25 -3.51 -0.26 -14.11
N GLU A 26 -2.49 0.35 -13.49
CA GLU A 26 -1.15 -0.25 -13.43
C GLU A 26 -1.11 -1.52 -12.56
N GLN A 27 -1.82 -1.55 -11.42
CA GLN A 27 -1.90 -2.77 -10.59
C GLN A 27 -2.61 -3.92 -11.31
N THR A 28 -3.68 -3.63 -12.04
CA THR A 28 -4.39 -4.64 -12.85
C THR A 28 -3.51 -5.15 -13.98
N ARG A 29 -2.84 -4.23 -14.70
CA ARG A 29 -1.90 -4.59 -15.77
C ARG A 29 -0.74 -5.44 -15.23
N SER A 30 -0.17 -5.07 -14.09
CA SER A 30 0.92 -5.80 -13.44
C SER A 30 0.48 -7.21 -13.05
N THR A 31 -0.75 -7.37 -12.56
CA THR A 31 -1.31 -8.69 -12.20
C THR A 31 -1.59 -9.55 -13.45
N LEU A 32 -2.00 -8.94 -14.57
CA LEU A 32 -2.28 -9.64 -15.83
C LEU A 32 -1.01 -10.04 -16.60
N HIS A 33 0.11 -9.36 -16.37
CA HIS A 33 1.37 -9.69 -17.02
C HIS A 33 1.96 -10.96 -16.39
N ILE A 34 1.49 -12.11 -16.87
CA ILE A 34 1.96 -13.44 -16.44
C ILE A 34 3.32 -13.69 -17.09
N ALA A 35 4.38 -13.23 -16.43
CA ALA A 35 5.73 -13.71 -16.68
C ALA A 35 5.92 -15.05 -15.94
N LEU A 36 6.76 -15.94 -16.48
CA LEU A 36 7.19 -17.18 -15.81
C LEU A 36 8.18 -16.90 -14.67
N SER A 37 7.86 -15.94 -13.81
CA SER A 37 8.65 -15.57 -12.63
C SER A 37 7.93 -16.04 -11.37
N ILE A 38 8.69 -16.49 -10.38
CA ILE A 38 8.17 -16.95 -9.09
C ILE A 38 7.32 -15.87 -8.42
N SER A 39 7.70 -14.59 -8.59
CA SER A 39 7.00 -13.44 -8.03
C SER A 39 5.61 -13.26 -8.63
N SER A 40 5.46 -13.47 -9.95
CA SER A 40 4.17 -13.38 -10.64
C SER A 40 3.21 -14.47 -10.15
N PHE A 41 3.70 -15.68 -9.92
CA PHE A 41 2.89 -16.77 -9.34
C PHE A 41 2.43 -16.47 -7.92
N ILE A 42 3.32 -15.96 -7.06
CA ILE A 42 2.99 -15.58 -5.68
C ILE A 42 1.95 -14.47 -5.66
N MET A 43 2.08 -13.47 -6.54
CA MET A 43 1.11 -12.37 -6.66
C MET A 43 -0.27 -12.88 -7.08
N ILE A 44 -0.35 -13.68 -8.15
CA ILE A 44 -1.63 -14.23 -8.64
C ILE A 44 -2.30 -15.09 -7.58
N PHE A 45 -1.54 -15.98 -6.93
CA PHE A 45 -2.05 -16.83 -5.88
C PHE A 45 -2.50 -16.01 -4.65
N GLY A 46 -1.73 -15.00 -4.26
CA GLY A 46 -2.09 -14.06 -3.20
C GLY A 46 -3.40 -13.32 -3.51
N VAL A 47 -3.56 -12.81 -4.73
CA VAL A 47 -4.79 -12.12 -5.16
C VAL A 47 -6.00 -13.06 -5.12
N ILE A 48 -5.88 -14.27 -5.68
CA ILE A 48 -6.98 -15.25 -5.70
C ILE A 48 -7.38 -15.64 -4.28
N THR A 49 -6.42 -15.98 -3.42
CA THR A 49 -6.70 -16.39 -2.02
C THR A 49 -7.31 -15.25 -1.20
N THR A 50 -6.87 -14.01 -1.42
CA THR A 50 -7.42 -12.82 -0.77
C THR A 50 -8.84 -12.52 -1.24
N LEU A 51 -9.11 -12.63 -2.55
CA LEU A 51 -10.47 -12.49 -3.09
C LEU A 51 -11.41 -13.58 -2.58
N VAL A 52 -10.95 -14.82 -2.52
CA VAL A 52 -11.72 -15.93 -1.92
C VAL A 52 -12.07 -15.61 -0.47
N TYR A 53 -11.12 -15.11 0.32
CA TYR A 53 -11.40 -14.69 1.71
C TYR A 53 -12.44 -13.57 1.82
N PHE A 54 -12.36 -12.52 1.01
CA PHE A 54 -13.27 -11.36 1.09
C PHE A 54 -14.66 -11.64 0.50
N PHE A 55 -14.75 -12.33 -0.63
CA PHE A 55 -16.03 -12.63 -1.29
C PHE A 55 -16.80 -13.76 -0.61
N PHE A 56 -16.11 -14.78 -0.07
CA PHE A 56 -16.76 -15.89 0.65
C PHE A 56 -16.83 -15.68 2.17
N SER A 57 -16.89 -14.42 2.63
CA SER A 57 -16.84 -14.07 4.06
C SER A 57 -18.00 -14.63 4.92
N LYS A 58 -19.00 -15.30 4.33
CA LYS A 58 -20.07 -16.01 5.05
C LYS A 58 -20.48 -17.33 4.38
N GLU A 59 -19.68 -18.37 4.59
CA GLU A 59 -20.07 -19.76 4.94
C GLU A 59 -18.84 -20.67 4.75
N HIS A 60 -17.98 -20.73 5.76
CA HIS A 60 -16.79 -21.60 5.72
C HIS A 60 -17.14 -23.02 6.17
N LYS A 61 -17.75 -23.82 5.28
CA LYS A 61 -17.79 -25.29 5.43
C LYS A 61 -16.96 -25.95 4.31
N GLY A 62 -15.89 -26.66 4.67
CA GLY A 62 -15.15 -27.56 3.77
C GLY A 62 -13.80 -27.04 3.25
N PHE A 63 -13.35 -27.57 2.10
CA PHE A 63 -12.03 -27.33 1.47
C PHE A 63 -11.74 -25.83 1.21
N LEU A 64 -12.79 -25.04 0.96
CA LEU A 64 -12.74 -23.57 0.85
C LEU A 64 -12.33 -22.86 2.16
N GLY A 65 -12.55 -23.47 3.33
CA GLY A 65 -12.11 -22.90 4.62
C GLY A 65 -10.59 -22.95 4.81
N ARG A 66 -9.91 -23.96 4.25
CA ARG A 66 -8.44 -24.06 4.33
C ARG A 66 -7.74 -23.07 3.41
N THR A 67 -8.27 -22.79 2.23
CA THR A 67 -7.73 -21.77 1.32
C THR A 67 -7.97 -20.35 1.86
N ALA A 68 -9.09 -20.12 2.56
CA ALA A 68 -9.36 -18.85 3.23
C ALA A 68 -8.34 -18.52 4.34
N ASN A 69 -7.85 -19.51 5.08
CA ASN A 69 -6.81 -19.29 6.11
C ASN A 69 -5.49 -18.77 5.52
N VAL A 70 -5.12 -19.21 4.31
CA VAL A 70 -3.93 -18.67 3.62
C VAL A 70 -4.16 -17.21 3.21
N GLY A 71 -5.37 -16.86 2.77
CA GLY A 71 -5.77 -15.48 2.49
C GLY A 71 -5.58 -14.55 3.70
N ILE A 72 -5.89 -15.01 4.92
CA ILE A 72 -5.67 -14.22 6.15
C ILE A 72 -4.22 -13.82 6.32
N TRP A 73 -3.28 -14.73 6.08
CA TRP A 73 -1.84 -14.44 6.19
C TRP A 73 -1.39 -13.39 5.16
N PHE A 74 -1.83 -13.52 3.91
CA PHE A 74 -1.56 -12.51 2.87
C PHE A 74 -2.12 -11.13 3.26
N ILE A 75 -3.33 -11.10 3.83
CA ILE A 75 -3.96 -9.86 4.29
C ILE A 75 -3.18 -9.24 5.46
N MET A 76 -2.75 -10.03 6.44
CA MET A 76 -1.95 -9.53 7.57
C MET A 76 -0.61 -8.96 7.10
N ILE A 77 0.06 -9.61 6.15
CA ILE A 77 1.33 -9.12 5.57
C ILE A 77 1.09 -7.81 4.81
N ALA A 78 0.05 -7.74 3.98
CA ALA A 78 -0.27 -6.54 3.21
C ALA A 78 -0.62 -5.35 4.12
N PHE A 79 -1.42 -5.58 5.17
CA PHE A 79 -1.71 -4.55 6.16
C PHE A 79 -0.46 -4.13 6.93
N GLY A 80 0.37 -5.09 7.36
CA GLY A 80 1.64 -4.79 8.03
C GLY A 80 2.57 -3.94 7.19
N ALA A 81 2.68 -4.23 5.88
CA ALA A 81 3.46 -3.42 4.94
C ALA A 81 2.90 -2.00 4.77
N SER A 82 1.57 -1.87 4.68
CA SER A 82 0.91 -0.56 4.57
C SER A 82 1.13 0.30 5.82
N PHE A 83 0.94 -0.28 7.01
CA PHE A 83 1.27 0.40 8.28
C PHE A 83 2.76 0.77 8.34
N GLY A 84 3.65 -0.14 7.98
CA GLY A 84 5.10 0.10 7.93
C GLY A 84 5.48 1.26 7.01
N TYR A 85 4.85 1.36 5.84
CA TYR A 85 5.09 2.47 4.90
C TYR A 85 4.72 3.83 5.50
N THR A 86 3.57 3.92 6.19
CA THR A 86 3.17 5.17 6.84
C THR A 86 4.10 5.54 8.01
N VAL A 87 4.53 4.55 8.79
CA VAL A 87 5.49 4.74 9.89
C VAL A 87 6.84 5.17 9.33
N MET A 88 7.31 4.57 8.23
CA MET A 88 8.53 4.96 7.54
C MET A 88 8.49 6.41 7.08
N ALA A 89 7.37 6.89 6.52
CA ALA A 89 7.23 8.28 6.13
C ALA A 89 7.38 9.24 7.31
N ARG A 90 6.86 8.88 8.49
CA ARG A 90 6.99 9.68 9.72
C ARG A 90 8.40 9.65 10.30
N ILE A 91 9.02 8.47 10.35
CA ILE A 91 10.41 8.31 10.79
C ILE A 91 11.36 9.06 9.85
N SER A 92 11.15 8.98 8.54
CA SER A 92 11.93 9.71 7.53
C SER A 92 11.85 11.23 7.77
N LEU A 93 10.64 11.75 8.06
CA LEU A 93 10.47 13.16 8.38
C LEU A 93 11.17 13.55 9.69
N LEU A 94 11.08 12.70 10.72
CA LEU A 94 11.77 12.89 12.00
C LEU A 94 13.30 12.94 11.80
N ILE A 95 13.86 12.01 11.04
CA ILE A 95 15.29 11.98 10.69
C ILE A 95 15.66 13.26 9.93
N GLY A 96 14.86 13.67 8.96
CA GLY A 96 15.07 14.92 8.23
C GLY A 96 15.07 16.15 9.14
N ARG A 97 14.19 16.21 10.15
CA ARG A 97 14.17 17.29 11.15
C ARG A 97 15.38 17.23 12.09
N MET A 98 15.79 16.04 12.52
CA MET A 98 16.96 15.87 13.38
C MET A 98 18.26 16.26 12.64
N ASN A 99 18.38 15.90 11.37
CA ASN A 99 19.50 16.32 10.53
C ASN A 99 19.56 17.84 10.41
N PHE A 100 18.44 18.50 10.09
CA PHE A 100 18.37 19.97 10.05
C PHE A 100 18.80 20.59 11.39
N LEU A 101 18.31 20.05 12.52
CA LEU A 101 18.59 20.62 13.83
C LEU A 101 20.07 20.44 14.24
N LEU A 102 20.68 19.30 13.94
CA LEU A 102 22.04 18.96 14.37
C LEU A 102 23.13 19.45 13.40
N TYR A 103 22.91 19.36 12.08
CA TYR A 103 23.86 19.80 11.06
C TYR A 103 23.67 21.29 10.72
N ASP A 104 22.48 21.68 10.24
CA ASP A 104 22.27 23.03 9.69
C ASP A 104 22.13 24.10 10.79
N TRP A 105 21.54 23.74 11.93
CA TRP A 105 21.26 24.71 13.00
C TRP A 105 22.32 24.72 14.11
N LEU A 106 22.71 23.55 14.65
CA LEU A 106 23.68 23.47 15.75
C LEU A 106 25.15 23.33 15.30
N GLY A 107 25.42 22.79 14.11
CA GLY A 107 26.77 22.61 13.56
C GLY A 107 27.69 21.70 14.39
N VAL A 108 27.14 20.85 15.25
CA VAL A 108 27.91 20.04 16.22
C VAL A 108 28.63 18.86 15.58
N ILE A 109 28.17 18.41 14.41
CA ILE A 109 28.78 17.33 13.64
C ILE A 109 28.89 17.83 12.20
N LYS A 110 30.09 17.75 11.63
CA LYS A 110 30.40 18.23 10.28
C LYS A 110 30.25 17.11 9.27
#